data_AF-A0A0K0FX47-F1
#
_entry.id   AF-A0A0K0FX47-F1
#
_cell.length_a   1.000
_cell.length_b   1.000
_cell.length_c   1.000
_cell.angle_alpha   90.00
_cell.angle_beta   90.00
_cell.angle_gamma   90.00
#
_symmetry.space_group_name_H-M   'P 1'
#
loop_
_entity.id
_entity.type
_entity.pdbx_description
1 polymer ?
#
loop_
_entity_poly.entity_id
_entity_poly.type
_entity_poly.pdbx_seq_one_letter_code
_entity_poly.pdbx_strand_id
1 'polypeptide(L)'
;ETCATFVRTYNLEPYFPGIRYYYGKGCWSYLGKVEPYAYQGISLGRGCHYTGTAAHETLHALGLNHEQERVDRDQYIRVYFQNIKYGEESNFVKISALDTSTYNIKYDLGSLMQYDLYAFSDNGRKTMDTIERIYEKTPGQNERLSFADAKIVNLHYCTQKCINKISCYNGGYQNPKDCTKCKCPQGFHGKYCDEFPPQVSGCPSPCYNVKSEQQSIQFAGPVNCTVHLRTQVGRKIRMNINKSRFYEYNKDYFCYSFNTFEVKYFADKTVTGARFCGSDYNIPVASENHHIVLIFSSISRYSDAQVTFSSY
;
A
#
# COMPACT_ATOMS: atom_id res chain seq x y z
N GLU A 1 1.38 -8.62 -11.04
CA GLU A 1 0.20 -8.10 -10.32
C GLU A 1 -1.12 -8.27 -11.05
N THR A 2 -1.25 -7.80 -12.30
CA THR A 2 -2.55 -7.74 -12.98
C THR A 2 -2.60 -8.56 -14.27
N CYS A 3 -3.77 -8.65 -14.91
CA CYS A 3 -3.91 -9.21 -16.26
C CYS A 3 -3.53 -8.24 -17.38
N ALA A 4 -3.26 -6.98 -17.06
CA ALA A 4 -2.80 -6.01 -18.04
C ALA A 4 -1.45 -6.46 -18.62
N THR A 5 -1.32 -6.35 -19.94
CA THR A 5 -0.12 -6.71 -20.69
C THR A 5 0.27 -5.53 -21.56
N PHE A 6 1.57 -5.20 -21.56
CA PHE A 6 2.12 -4.15 -22.39
C PHE A 6 2.95 -4.80 -23.51
N VAL A 7 2.64 -4.46 -24.75
CA VAL A 7 3.40 -4.89 -25.92
C VAL A 7 4.21 -3.71 -26.40
N ARG A 8 5.54 -3.88 -26.51
CA ARG A 8 6.42 -2.83 -27.01
C ARG A 8 6.23 -2.72 -28.52
N THR A 9 5.87 -1.52 -28.98
CA THR A 9 5.71 -1.21 -30.40
C THR A 9 6.81 -0.23 -30.83
N TYR A 10 7.54 -0.56 -31.90
CA TYR A 10 8.61 0.28 -32.45
C TYR A 10 8.10 1.32 -33.45
N ASN A 11 7.09 0.96 -34.24
CA ASN A 11 6.48 1.81 -35.25
C ASN A 11 5.10 2.23 -34.78
N LEU A 12 4.92 3.51 -34.46
CA LEU A 12 3.64 4.05 -34.05
C LEU A 12 2.71 4.15 -35.26
N GLU A 13 1.72 3.27 -35.34
CA GLU A 13 0.76 3.26 -36.44
C GLU A 13 -0.19 4.47 -36.34
N PRO A 14 -0.40 5.22 -37.43
CA PRO A 14 -1.41 6.27 -37.46
C PRO A 14 -2.79 5.72 -37.08
N TYR A 15 -3.58 6.51 -36.36
CA TYR A 15 -4.94 6.16 -35.93
C TYR A 15 -5.05 5.01 -34.91
N PHE A 16 -3.92 4.48 -34.42
CA PHE A 16 -3.92 3.42 -33.41
C PHE A 16 -3.78 4.00 -31.99
N PRO A 17 -4.67 3.61 -31.04
CA PRO A 17 -4.55 4.06 -29.65
C PRO A 17 -3.46 3.32 -28.89
N GLY A 18 -2.75 4.03 -28.02
CA GLY A 18 -1.76 3.42 -27.14
C GLY A 18 -1.19 4.40 -26.14
N ILE A 19 -0.21 3.93 -25.37
CA ILE A 19 0.57 4.79 -24.45
C ILE A 19 1.97 5.00 -25.03
N ARG A 20 2.46 6.23 -24.97
CA ARG A 20 3.81 6.60 -25.38
C ARG A 20 4.55 7.24 -24.21
N TYR A 21 5.50 6.51 -23.66
CA TYR A 21 6.46 7.09 -22.71
C TYR A 21 7.44 7.99 -23.45
N TYR A 22 7.69 9.18 -22.92
CA TYR A 22 8.66 10.11 -23.48
C TYR A 22 9.33 10.95 -22.38
N TYR A 23 10.52 11.48 -22.69
CA TYR A 23 11.22 12.37 -21.79
C TYR A 23 10.66 13.79 -21.91
N GLY A 24 9.78 14.16 -20.97
CA GLY A 24 9.09 15.45 -20.93
C GLY A 24 9.47 16.31 -19.73
N LYS A 25 8.62 17.28 -19.40
CA LYS A 25 8.72 18.10 -18.19
C LYS A 25 7.84 17.48 -17.10
N GLY A 26 8.43 17.17 -15.95
CA GLY A 26 7.73 16.54 -14.83
C GLY A 26 7.32 15.09 -15.07
N CYS A 27 6.61 14.52 -14.10
CA CYS A 27 5.99 13.21 -14.16
C CYS A 27 4.48 13.43 -14.23
N TRP A 28 3.83 13.00 -15.31
CA TRP A 28 2.37 13.10 -15.45
C TRP A 28 1.83 12.19 -16.56
N SER A 29 0.54 11.90 -16.46
CA SER A 29 -0.23 11.09 -17.39
C SER A 29 -1.69 11.54 -17.41
N TYR A 30 -2.40 11.25 -18.50
CA TYR A 30 -3.84 11.44 -18.56
C TYR A 30 -4.57 10.37 -17.76
N LEU A 31 -5.74 10.72 -17.21
CA LEU A 31 -6.61 9.77 -16.52
C LEU A 31 -7.40 8.93 -17.53
N GLY A 32 -7.13 7.63 -17.57
CA GLY A 32 -7.78 6.69 -18.47
C GLY A 32 -7.42 6.89 -19.94
N LYS A 33 -8.18 6.25 -20.83
CA LYS A 33 -8.01 6.36 -22.27
C LYS A 33 -8.71 7.63 -22.78
N VAL A 34 -7.93 8.68 -23.04
CA VAL A 34 -8.45 9.96 -23.56
C VAL A 34 -8.30 10.09 -25.08
N GLU A 35 -7.32 9.39 -25.67
CA GLU A 35 -7.09 9.40 -27.12
C GLU A 35 -7.66 8.13 -27.78
N PRO A 36 -8.80 8.19 -28.48
CA PRO A 36 -9.41 7.02 -29.11
C PRO A 36 -8.61 6.49 -30.31
N TYR A 37 -7.87 7.36 -30.99
CA TYR A 37 -7.18 7.10 -32.25
C TYR A 37 -5.72 7.57 -32.25
N ALA A 38 -5.12 7.79 -31.08
CA ALA A 38 -3.75 8.24 -31.00
C ALA A 38 -3.03 7.68 -29.76
N TYR A 39 -1.71 7.73 -29.80
CA TYR A 39 -0.89 7.43 -28.65
C TYR A 39 -0.94 8.61 -27.67
N GLN A 40 -1.50 8.40 -26.48
CA GLN A 40 -1.45 9.39 -25.40
C GLN A 40 -0.09 9.36 -24.69
N GLY A 41 0.41 10.53 -24.35
CA GLY A 41 1.73 10.69 -23.75
C GLY A 41 1.74 10.36 -22.25
N ILE A 42 2.79 9.69 -21.80
CA ILE A 42 3.20 9.60 -20.40
C ILE A 42 4.56 10.30 -20.27
N SER A 43 4.59 11.43 -19.57
CA SER A 43 5.82 12.21 -19.37
C SER A 43 6.63 11.62 -18.23
N LEU A 44 7.86 11.22 -18.50
CA LEU A 44 8.85 10.84 -17.49
C LEU A 44 10.09 11.73 -17.64
N GLY A 45 10.04 12.90 -17.01
CA GLY A 45 11.12 13.88 -17.04
C GLY A 45 12.25 13.60 -16.03
N ARG A 46 13.05 14.65 -15.77
CA ARG A 46 14.09 14.62 -14.73
C ARG A 46 13.47 14.30 -13.37
N GLY A 47 13.99 13.28 -12.68
CA GLY A 47 13.48 12.82 -11.38
C GLY A 47 12.43 11.70 -11.47
N CYS A 48 11.90 11.40 -12.65
CA CYS A 48 10.83 10.41 -12.85
C CYS A 48 11.32 9.01 -13.26
N HIS A 49 12.61 8.73 -13.09
CA HIS A 49 13.28 7.53 -13.62
C HIS A 49 13.06 6.27 -12.78
N TYR A 50 12.36 6.38 -11.66
CA TYR A 50 12.07 5.26 -10.77
C TYR A 50 10.92 4.41 -11.31
N THR A 51 11.02 3.10 -11.15
CA THR A 51 9.97 2.15 -11.57
C THR A 51 8.63 2.46 -10.90
N GLY A 52 8.63 2.89 -9.63
CA GLY A 52 7.43 3.33 -8.94
C GLY A 52 6.76 4.51 -9.62
N THR A 53 7.51 5.54 -10.04
CA THR A 53 6.96 6.69 -10.75
C THR A 53 6.36 6.26 -12.09
N ALA A 54 7.08 5.45 -12.87
CA ALA A 54 6.54 4.94 -14.12
C ALA A 54 5.25 4.13 -13.90
N ALA A 55 5.19 3.32 -12.84
CA ALA A 55 3.99 2.58 -12.48
C ALA A 55 2.83 3.50 -12.03
N HIS A 56 3.11 4.56 -11.26
CA HIS A 56 2.13 5.58 -10.85
C HIS A 56 1.49 6.24 -12.08
N GLU A 57 2.31 6.73 -13.02
CA GLU A 57 1.80 7.34 -14.25
C GLU A 57 1.05 6.35 -15.15
N THR A 58 1.45 5.08 -15.11
CA THR A 58 0.72 4.00 -15.80
C THR A 58 -0.64 3.76 -15.17
N LEU A 59 -0.74 3.81 -13.83
CA LEU A 59 -2.02 3.67 -13.13
C LEU A 59 -2.99 4.80 -13.48
N HIS A 60 -2.52 6.03 -13.62
CA HIS A 60 -3.32 7.13 -14.17
C HIS A 60 -3.85 6.80 -15.56
N ALA A 61 -2.99 6.33 -16.48
CA ALA A 61 -3.44 5.92 -17.82
C ALA A 61 -4.43 4.75 -17.81
N LEU A 62 -4.40 3.92 -16.75
CA LEU A 62 -5.36 2.85 -16.49
C LEU A 62 -6.61 3.34 -15.71
N GLY A 63 -6.74 4.64 -15.45
CA GLY A 63 -7.95 5.26 -14.87
C GLY A 63 -7.97 5.38 -13.35
N LEU A 64 -6.83 5.24 -12.66
CA LEU A 64 -6.77 5.47 -11.21
C LEU A 64 -6.49 6.94 -10.91
N ASN A 65 -7.36 7.56 -10.12
CA ASN A 65 -7.10 8.86 -9.49
C ASN A 65 -6.11 8.71 -8.33
N HIS A 66 -5.68 9.83 -7.75
CA HIS A 66 -4.92 9.76 -6.52
C HIS A 66 -5.79 9.27 -5.35
N GLU A 67 -5.18 8.58 -4.40
CA GLU A 67 -5.90 8.03 -3.25
C GLU A 67 -6.48 9.16 -2.37
N GLN A 68 -5.77 10.28 -2.22
CA GLN A 68 -6.26 11.44 -1.46
C GLN A 68 -7.42 12.19 -2.10
N GLU A 69 -7.78 11.89 -3.36
CA GLU A 69 -8.91 12.50 -4.06
C GLU A 69 -10.20 11.69 -3.89
N ARG A 70 -10.16 10.55 -3.17
CA ARG A 70 -11.35 9.74 -2.91
C ARG A 70 -12.42 10.51 -2.12
N VAL A 71 -13.67 10.19 -2.39
CA VAL A 71 -14.84 10.77 -1.71
C VAL A 71 -14.84 10.59 -0.19
N ASP A 72 -14.28 9.47 0.28
CA ASP A 72 -14.20 9.05 1.68
C ASP A 72 -12.88 9.46 2.38
N ARG A 73 -11.97 10.16 1.69
CA ARG A 73 -10.63 10.49 2.20
C ARG A 73 -10.60 11.20 3.55
N ASP A 74 -11.61 12.01 3.85
CA ASP A 74 -11.69 12.78 5.11
C ASP A 74 -11.89 11.90 6.36
N GLN A 75 -12.18 10.60 6.19
CA GLN A 75 -12.18 9.61 7.28
C GLN A 75 -10.77 9.13 7.65
N TYR A 76 -9.78 9.34 6.77
CA TYR A 76 -8.44 8.76 6.87
C TYR A 76 -7.34 9.82 6.92
N ILE A 77 -7.55 10.96 6.27
CA ILE A 77 -6.63 12.10 6.25
C ILE A 77 -7.36 13.42 6.49
N ARG A 78 -6.61 14.43 6.92
CA ARG A 78 -7.02 15.83 6.95
C ARG A 78 -6.13 16.62 6.01
N VAL A 79 -6.73 17.43 5.14
CA VAL A 79 -6.03 18.33 4.22
C VAL A 79 -5.97 19.75 4.82
N TYR A 80 -4.80 20.38 4.74
CA TYR A 80 -4.53 21.75 5.20
C TYR A 80 -4.31 22.66 3.99
N PHE A 81 -5.39 23.16 3.40
CA PHE A 81 -5.34 24.01 2.21
C PHE A 81 -4.46 25.26 2.38
N GLN A 82 -4.38 25.81 3.59
CA GLN A 82 -3.54 26.96 3.91
C GLN A 82 -2.02 26.70 3.80
N ASN A 83 -1.60 25.44 3.73
CA ASN A 83 -0.19 25.07 3.55
C ASN A 83 0.14 24.72 2.08
N ILE A 84 -0.88 24.61 1.22
CA ILE A 84 -0.72 24.26 -0.19
C ILE A 84 -0.29 25.50 -0.97
N LYS A 85 0.64 25.31 -1.90
CA LYS A 85 1.06 26.34 -2.84
C LYS A 85 -0.11 26.84 -3.67
N TYR A 86 -0.20 28.16 -3.79
CA TYR A 86 -1.23 28.83 -4.58
C TYR A 86 -1.29 28.28 -6.02
N GLY A 87 -2.47 27.84 -6.44
CA GLY A 87 -2.73 27.24 -7.75
C GLY A 87 -2.65 25.71 -7.78
N GLU A 88 -2.21 25.05 -6.70
CA GLU A 88 -2.08 23.59 -6.60
C GLU A 88 -3.22 22.94 -5.79
N GLU A 89 -4.19 23.72 -5.31
CA GLU A 89 -5.29 23.26 -4.45
C GLU A 89 -6.18 22.24 -5.15
N SER A 90 -6.28 22.29 -6.48
CA SER A 90 -7.07 21.35 -7.28
C SER A 90 -6.60 19.91 -7.14
N ASN A 91 -5.30 19.67 -6.87
CA ASN A 91 -4.73 18.32 -6.66
C ASN A 91 -5.22 17.63 -5.37
N PHE A 92 -5.98 18.36 -4.55
CA PHE A 92 -6.53 17.90 -3.27
C PHE A 92 -8.06 17.96 -3.24
N VAL A 93 -8.70 18.29 -4.36
CA VAL A 93 -10.16 18.29 -4.47
C VAL A 93 -10.64 16.85 -4.62
N LYS A 94 -11.70 16.49 -3.89
CA LYS A 94 -12.29 15.15 -4.00
C LYS A 94 -13.01 15.00 -5.33
N ILE A 95 -12.82 13.87 -6.01
CA ILE A 95 -13.60 13.55 -7.21
C ILE A 95 -15.01 13.15 -6.79
N SER A 96 -16.01 13.44 -7.63
CA SER A 96 -17.40 13.07 -7.39
C SER A 96 -17.58 11.55 -7.28
N ALA A 97 -18.52 11.13 -6.42
CA ALA A 97 -18.96 9.73 -6.32
C ALA A 97 -19.66 9.23 -7.60
N LEU A 98 -20.10 10.15 -8.47
CA LEU A 98 -20.70 9.80 -9.77
C LEU A 98 -19.64 9.41 -10.82
N ASP A 99 -18.42 9.93 -10.66
CA ASP A 99 -17.33 9.77 -11.63
C ASP A 99 -16.27 8.76 -11.14
N THR A 100 -16.43 8.22 -9.93
CA THR A 100 -15.46 7.31 -9.30
C THR A 100 -16.13 6.12 -8.63
N SER A 101 -15.35 5.04 -8.51
CA SER A 101 -15.71 3.86 -7.73
C SER A 101 -14.54 3.43 -6.88
N THR A 102 -14.78 3.20 -5.60
CA THR A 102 -13.78 2.63 -4.68
C THR A 102 -13.68 1.12 -4.82
N TYR A 103 -14.55 0.48 -5.63
CA TYR A 103 -14.70 -0.98 -5.70
C TYR A 103 -14.92 -1.66 -4.34
N ASN A 104 -15.45 -0.91 -3.36
CA ASN A 104 -15.58 -1.33 -1.97
C ASN A 104 -14.23 -1.78 -1.36
N ILE A 105 -13.13 -1.17 -1.80
CA ILE A 105 -11.79 -1.34 -1.23
C ILE A 105 -11.55 -0.21 -0.24
N LYS A 106 -11.13 -0.57 0.98
CA LYS A 106 -10.79 0.38 2.05
C LYS A 106 -9.68 1.33 1.58
N TYR A 107 -9.68 2.56 2.08
CA TYR A 107 -8.65 3.55 1.79
C TYR A 107 -7.25 3.03 2.14
N ASP A 108 -6.31 3.11 1.21
CA ASP A 108 -4.96 2.60 1.39
C ASP A 108 -3.93 3.74 1.49
N LEU A 109 -3.58 4.11 2.74
CA LEU A 109 -2.53 5.10 3.01
C LEU A 109 -1.16 4.71 2.45
N GLY A 110 -0.93 3.43 2.09
CA GLY A 110 0.31 2.99 1.44
C GLY A 110 0.18 2.77 -0.07
N SER A 111 -0.92 3.21 -0.68
CA SER A 111 -1.12 3.18 -2.13
C SER A 111 0.03 3.90 -2.85
N LEU A 112 0.41 3.41 -4.03
CA LEU A 112 1.32 4.13 -4.91
C LEU A 112 0.71 5.45 -5.41
N MET A 113 -0.63 5.58 -5.34
CA MET A 113 -1.39 6.76 -5.73
C MET A 113 -1.62 7.73 -4.55
N GLN A 114 -1.11 7.43 -3.36
CA GLN A 114 -1.21 8.31 -2.19
C GLN A 114 -0.04 9.29 -2.15
N TYR A 115 -0.33 10.58 -2.19
CA TYR A 115 0.68 11.62 -1.96
C TYR A 115 1.34 11.53 -0.58
N ASP A 116 2.60 11.97 -0.51
CA ASP A 116 3.28 12.23 0.75
C ASP A 116 2.62 13.39 1.52
N LEU A 117 2.87 13.47 2.82
CA LEU A 117 2.21 14.42 3.71
C LEU A 117 2.58 15.89 3.46
N TYR A 118 3.62 16.17 2.66
CA TYR A 118 4.15 17.49 2.36
C TYR A 118 3.96 17.90 0.89
N ALA A 119 3.27 17.07 0.10
CA ALA A 119 3.03 17.32 -1.31
C ALA A 119 2.50 18.74 -1.53
N PHE A 120 3.12 19.48 -2.45
CA PHE A 120 2.77 20.87 -2.80
C PHE A 120 2.82 21.88 -1.64
N SER A 121 3.59 21.62 -0.59
CA SER A 121 3.78 22.58 0.51
C SER A 121 4.53 23.85 0.06
N ASP A 122 4.00 25.02 0.42
CA ASP A 122 4.67 26.32 0.19
C ASP A 122 5.48 26.81 1.39
N ASN A 123 5.14 26.31 2.58
CA ASN A 123 5.67 26.83 3.85
C ASN A 123 6.46 25.77 4.67
N GLY A 124 6.77 24.63 4.04
CA GLY A 124 7.48 23.51 4.67
C GLY A 124 6.68 22.76 5.72
N ARG A 125 5.39 23.07 5.90
CA ARG A 125 4.47 22.35 6.79
C ARG A 125 3.69 21.30 6.00
N LYS A 126 3.21 20.28 6.69
CA LYS A 126 2.35 19.24 6.11
C LYS A 126 1.13 19.84 5.42
N THR A 127 0.84 19.41 4.19
CA THR A 127 -0.41 19.68 3.48
C THR A 127 -1.47 18.63 3.81
N MET A 128 -1.06 17.46 4.30
CA MET A 128 -1.95 16.41 4.78
C MET A 128 -1.45 15.80 6.10
N ASP A 129 -2.38 15.30 6.92
CA ASP A 129 -2.05 14.52 8.11
C ASP A 129 -3.00 13.34 8.24
N THR A 130 -2.50 12.21 8.76
CA THR A 130 -3.33 11.01 8.93
C THR A 130 -4.21 11.18 10.17
N ILE A 131 -5.48 10.74 10.08
CA ILE A 131 -6.38 10.74 11.24
C ILE A 131 -5.85 9.80 12.31
N GLU A 132 -5.40 8.61 11.90
CA GLU A 132 -4.65 7.70 12.76
C GLU A 132 -3.15 8.04 12.67
N ARG A 133 -2.63 8.76 13.67
CA ARG A 133 -1.23 9.22 13.69
C ARG A 133 -0.19 8.12 13.55
N ILE A 134 -0.52 6.90 13.94
CA ILE A 134 0.37 5.74 13.80
C ILE A 134 0.72 5.43 12.33
N TYR A 135 -0.06 5.94 11.38
CA TYR A 135 0.20 5.85 9.94
C TYR A 135 1.06 6.98 9.36
N GLU A 136 1.60 7.90 10.18
CA GLU A 136 2.30 9.11 9.71
C GLU A 136 3.42 8.83 8.69
N LYS A 137 4.09 7.68 8.79
CA LYS A 137 5.19 7.29 7.88
C LYS A 137 4.77 6.30 6.78
N THR A 138 3.48 6.04 6.60
CA THR A 138 2.97 5.13 5.56
C THR A 138 2.75 5.81 4.19
N PRO A 139 2.16 7.02 4.09
CA PRO A 139 1.95 7.75 2.83
C PRO A 139 3.21 8.13 2.08
N GLY A 140 3.11 8.26 0.75
CA GLY A 140 4.17 8.81 -0.10
C GLY A 140 5.21 7.80 -0.61
N GLN A 141 4.98 6.49 -0.40
CA GLN A 141 5.87 5.47 -0.97
C GLN A 141 5.83 5.51 -2.51
N ASN A 142 7.00 5.34 -3.13
CA ASN A 142 7.15 5.36 -4.60
C ASN A 142 7.96 4.15 -5.10
N GLU A 143 7.70 2.97 -4.54
CA GLU A 143 8.48 1.76 -4.85
C GLU A 143 7.72 0.79 -5.74
N ARG A 144 6.46 0.52 -5.36
CA ARG A 144 5.66 -0.56 -5.92
C ARG A 144 4.18 -0.33 -5.71
N LEU A 145 3.37 -1.04 -6.49
CA LEU A 145 1.94 -1.15 -6.27
C LEU A 145 1.66 -1.75 -4.89
N SER A 146 0.70 -1.19 -4.17
CA SER A 146 0.11 -1.88 -3.04
C SER A 146 -0.78 -3.05 -3.53
N PHE A 147 -1.17 -3.91 -2.59
CA PHE A 147 -2.13 -4.98 -2.90
C PHE A 147 -3.48 -4.39 -3.34
N ALA A 148 -3.91 -3.27 -2.75
CA ALA A 148 -5.14 -2.57 -3.08
C ALA A 148 -5.06 -1.98 -4.50
N ASP A 149 -3.95 -1.33 -4.89
CA ASP A 149 -3.75 -0.79 -6.24
C ASP A 149 -3.97 -1.87 -7.31
N ALA A 150 -3.28 -3.01 -7.14
CA ALA A 150 -3.40 -4.13 -8.06
C ALA A 150 -4.81 -4.74 -8.06
N LYS A 151 -5.48 -4.78 -6.90
CA LYS A 151 -6.84 -5.30 -6.76
C LYS A 151 -7.85 -4.43 -7.52
N ILE A 152 -7.75 -3.10 -7.43
CA ILE A 152 -8.60 -2.15 -8.18
C ILE A 152 -8.47 -2.43 -9.68
N VAL A 153 -7.24 -2.45 -10.22
CA VAL A 153 -7.01 -2.72 -11.64
C VAL A 153 -7.57 -4.08 -12.06
N ASN A 154 -7.43 -5.10 -11.22
CA ASN A 154 -7.95 -6.43 -11.54
C ASN A 154 -9.48 -6.53 -11.47
N LEU A 155 -10.13 -5.83 -10.55
CA LEU A 155 -11.58 -5.74 -10.50
C LEU A 155 -12.15 -4.97 -11.69
N HIS A 156 -11.43 -3.96 -12.19
CA HIS A 156 -11.84 -3.20 -13.36
C HIS A 156 -11.65 -3.98 -14.67
N TYR A 157 -10.45 -4.53 -14.90
CA TYR A 157 -10.06 -5.07 -16.21
C TYR A 157 -10.07 -6.60 -16.33
N CYS A 158 -10.04 -7.33 -15.21
CA CYS A 158 -9.61 -8.74 -15.21
C CYS A 158 -10.66 -9.73 -14.72
N THR A 159 -11.86 -9.28 -14.34
CA THR A 159 -12.92 -10.12 -13.75
C THR A 159 -13.38 -11.27 -14.66
N GLN A 160 -13.25 -11.11 -15.97
CA GLN A 160 -13.64 -12.11 -16.97
C GLN A 160 -12.49 -13.05 -17.41
N LYS A 161 -11.27 -12.88 -16.89
CA LYS A 161 -10.12 -13.72 -17.30
C LYS A 161 -10.24 -15.17 -16.87
N CYS A 162 -10.81 -15.41 -15.69
CA CYS A 162 -10.97 -16.75 -15.16
C CYS A 162 -12.42 -17.21 -15.33
N ILE A 163 -12.63 -18.24 -16.16
CA ILE A 163 -13.93 -18.86 -16.40
C ILE A 163 -14.41 -19.56 -15.13
N ASN A 164 -13.58 -20.46 -14.60
CA ASN A 164 -13.88 -21.18 -13.36
C ASN A 164 -13.51 -20.29 -12.17
N LYS A 165 -14.49 -20.01 -11.30
CA LYS A 165 -14.28 -19.20 -10.10
C LYS A 165 -13.85 -20.06 -8.92
N ILE A 166 -12.93 -19.54 -8.11
CA ILE A 166 -12.54 -20.10 -6.82
C ILE A 166 -12.81 -19.08 -5.71
N SER A 167 -12.98 -19.56 -4.49
CA SER A 167 -13.08 -18.70 -3.32
C SER A 167 -11.69 -18.31 -2.81
N CYS A 168 -11.55 -17.05 -2.42
CA CYS A 168 -10.33 -16.52 -1.81
C CYS A 168 -10.65 -15.93 -0.44
N TYR A 169 -9.82 -16.23 0.54
CA TYR A 169 -9.99 -15.81 1.92
C TYR A 169 -9.19 -14.56 2.26
N ASN A 170 -9.46 -13.99 3.43
CA ASN A 170 -8.75 -12.84 4.00
C ASN A 170 -8.69 -11.60 3.08
N GLY A 171 -9.65 -11.45 2.18
CA GLY A 171 -9.71 -10.34 1.22
C GLY A 171 -8.86 -10.54 -0.04
N GLY A 172 -8.31 -11.73 -0.24
CA GLY A 172 -7.70 -12.16 -1.50
C GLY A 172 -8.67 -12.16 -2.68
N TYR A 173 -8.14 -12.28 -3.89
CA TYR A 173 -8.93 -12.38 -5.12
C TYR A 173 -8.29 -13.37 -6.09
N GLN A 174 -9.07 -13.94 -7.01
CA GLN A 174 -8.54 -14.94 -7.94
C GLN A 174 -7.44 -14.33 -8.82
N ASN A 175 -6.30 -15.00 -8.92
CA ASN A 175 -5.17 -14.49 -9.68
C ASN A 175 -5.49 -14.55 -11.18
N PRO A 176 -5.55 -13.42 -11.90
CA PRO A 176 -5.97 -13.43 -13.28
C PRO A 176 -4.85 -13.88 -14.26
N LYS A 177 -3.64 -14.15 -13.76
CA LYS A 177 -2.55 -14.80 -14.50
C LYS A 177 -2.45 -16.30 -14.22
N ASP A 178 -3.13 -16.79 -13.19
CA ASP A 178 -3.16 -18.20 -12.81
C ASP A 178 -4.49 -18.48 -12.09
N CYS A 179 -5.50 -18.84 -12.86
CA CYS A 179 -6.86 -19.02 -12.37
C CYS A 179 -7.03 -20.16 -11.36
N THR A 180 -5.98 -20.95 -11.12
CA THR A 180 -6.03 -22.04 -10.15
C THR A 180 -5.78 -21.57 -8.72
N LYS A 181 -5.29 -20.35 -8.51
CA LYS A 181 -4.94 -19.84 -7.17
C LYS A 181 -5.36 -18.39 -6.96
N CYS A 182 -5.34 -17.97 -5.70
CA CYS A 182 -5.61 -16.61 -5.30
C CYS A 182 -4.33 -15.75 -5.29
N LYS A 183 -4.52 -14.46 -5.53
CA LYS A 183 -3.60 -13.37 -5.18
C LYS A 183 -3.88 -13.00 -3.73
N CYS A 184 -2.90 -13.20 -2.86
CA CYS A 184 -3.05 -13.02 -1.42
C CYS A 184 -2.59 -11.65 -0.94
N PRO A 185 -3.32 -11.03 0.01
CA PRO A 185 -2.84 -9.84 0.70
C PRO A 185 -1.51 -10.13 1.39
N GLN A 186 -0.67 -9.09 1.52
CA GLN A 186 0.63 -9.23 2.18
C GLN A 186 0.47 -9.80 3.59
N GLY A 187 1.16 -10.91 3.84
CA GLY A 187 1.12 -11.68 5.08
C GLY A 187 0.37 -13.01 4.97
N PHE A 188 -0.54 -13.17 4.00
CA PHE A 188 -1.28 -14.42 3.79
C PHE A 188 -0.69 -15.26 2.66
N HIS A 189 -0.79 -16.58 2.80
CA HIS A 189 -0.21 -17.55 1.87
C HIS A 189 -1.21 -18.66 1.51
N GLY A 190 -0.76 -19.61 0.70
CA GLY A 190 -1.56 -20.75 0.27
C GLY A 190 -2.32 -20.49 -1.01
N LYS A 191 -2.96 -21.54 -1.51
CA LYS A 191 -3.73 -21.49 -2.76
C LYS A 191 -4.94 -20.56 -2.65
N TYR A 192 -5.56 -20.48 -1.46
CA TYR A 192 -6.78 -19.72 -1.22
C TYR A 192 -6.60 -18.54 -0.26
N CYS A 193 -5.36 -18.20 0.13
CA CYS A 193 -5.03 -17.14 1.07
C CYS A 193 -5.50 -17.38 2.52
N ASP A 194 -5.63 -18.64 2.90
CA ASP A 194 -6.05 -19.16 4.21
C ASP A 194 -4.90 -19.77 5.03
N GLU A 195 -3.70 -19.83 4.45
CA GLU A 195 -2.52 -20.38 5.11
C GLU A 195 -1.64 -19.27 5.72
N PHE A 196 -0.92 -19.65 6.78
CA PHE A 196 0.11 -18.82 7.39
C PHE A 196 1.38 -18.78 6.53
N PRO A 197 2.22 -17.74 6.69
CA PRO A 197 3.53 -17.71 6.04
C PRO A 197 4.37 -18.92 6.47
N PRO A 198 5.22 -19.44 5.56
CA PRO A 198 6.16 -20.49 5.92
C PRO A 198 7.13 -19.99 7.00
N GLN A 199 7.64 -20.90 7.84
CA GLN A 199 8.68 -20.57 8.81
C GLN A 199 9.95 -20.14 8.05
N VAL A 200 10.49 -18.97 8.41
CA VAL A 200 11.74 -18.45 7.86
C VAL A 200 12.84 -18.56 8.92
N SER A 201 14.03 -18.96 8.52
CA SER A 201 15.19 -19.02 9.42
C SER A 201 15.53 -17.62 9.94
N GLY A 202 15.76 -17.49 11.25
CA GLY A 202 15.99 -16.20 11.91
C GLY A 202 14.72 -15.40 12.23
N CYS A 203 13.53 -15.88 11.82
CA CYS A 203 12.26 -15.28 12.18
C CYS A 203 11.58 -15.98 13.37
N PRO A 204 10.75 -15.27 14.15
CA PRO A 204 9.85 -15.88 15.13
C PRO A 204 8.87 -16.88 14.51
N SER A 205 8.09 -17.55 15.34
CA SER A 205 6.99 -18.42 14.87
C SER A 205 6.04 -17.62 13.97
N PRO A 206 5.57 -18.16 12.82
CA PRO A 206 4.68 -17.45 11.91
C PRO A 206 3.31 -17.16 12.53
N CYS A 207 2.93 -17.84 13.62
CA CYS A 207 1.66 -17.64 14.30
C CYS A 207 1.78 -17.83 15.82
N TYR A 208 1.06 -16.99 16.56
CA TYR A 208 0.93 -17.03 18.02
C TYR A 208 -0.54 -16.99 18.42
N ASN A 209 -0.93 -17.89 19.33
CA ASN A 209 -2.19 -17.80 20.05
C ASN A 209 -2.02 -16.85 21.24
N VAL A 210 -2.71 -15.70 21.19
CA VAL A 210 -2.60 -14.62 22.16
C VAL A 210 -3.50 -14.87 23.36
N LYS A 211 -2.89 -14.94 24.54
CA LYS A 211 -3.55 -15.16 25.84
C LYS A 211 -3.84 -13.85 26.58
N SER A 212 -4.49 -13.92 27.73
CA SER A 212 -4.70 -12.78 28.64
C SER A 212 -3.40 -12.29 29.27
N GLU A 213 -2.46 -13.20 29.50
CA GLU A 213 -1.14 -12.87 30.03
C GLU A 213 -0.31 -12.13 28.98
N GLN A 214 0.53 -11.21 29.43
CA GLN A 214 1.41 -10.48 28.53
C GLN A 214 2.46 -11.42 27.93
N GLN A 215 2.58 -11.38 26.62
CA GLN A 215 3.56 -12.10 25.81
C GLN A 215 4.45 -11.10 25.07
N SER A 216 5.61 -11.54 24.58
CA SER A 216 6.52 -10.68 23.82
C SER A 216 7.16 -11.41 22.64
N ILE A 217 7.45 -10.67 21.57
CA ILE A 217 8.19 -11.15 20.41
C ILE A 217 9.29 -10.14 20.07
N GLN A 218 10.43 -10.65 19.58
CA GLN A 218 11.54 -9.84 19.08
C GLN A 218 11.89 -10.24 17.65
N PHE A 219 12.33 -9.26 16.88
CA PHE A 219 12.81 -9.37 15.51
C PHE A 219 14.19 -8.72 15.46
N ALA A 220 15.14 -9.29 14.71
CA ALA A 220 16.46 -8.68 14.53
C ALA A 220 17.14 -9.17 13.25
N GLY A 221 17.95 -8.29 12.65
CA GLY A 221 18.83 -8.62 11.54
C GLY A 221 18.18 -8.47 10.15
N PRO A 222 18.90 -8.89 9.08
CA PRO A 222 18.47 -8.70 7.70
C PRO A 222 17.52 -9.82 7.28
N VAL A 223 16.33 -9.87 7.89
CA VAL A 223 15.32 -10.90 7.69
C VAL A 223 14.00 -10.28 7.24
N ASN A 224 13.18 -11.10 6.55
CA ASN A 224 11.80 -10.76 6.21
C ASN A 224 10.87 -11.75 6.93
N CYS A 225 10.23 -11.28 7.99
CA CYS A 225 9.38 -12.07 8.86
C CYS A 225 7.95 -11.60 8.75
N THR A 226 7.01 -12.54 8.67
CA THR A 226 5.59 -12.28 8.85
C THR A 226 5.09 -13.10 10.03
N VAL A 227 4.43 -12.45 10.99
CA VAL A 227 3.91 -13.08 12.20
C VAL A 227 2.45 -12.73 12.40
N HIS A 228 1.62 -13.74 12.63
CA HIS A 228 0.21 -13.60 12.93
C HIS A 228 -0.02 -13.70 14.44
N LEU A 229 -0.62 -12.67 15.03
CA LEU A 229 -1.13 -12.71 16.39
C LEU A 229 -2.63 -12.95 16.34
N ARG A 230 -3.11 -14.09 16.84
CA ARG A 230 -4.53 -14.45 16.82
C ARG A 230 -5.04 -14.77 18.21
N THR A 231 -6.26 -14.35 18.51
CA THR A 231 -6.99 -14.78 19.71
C THR A 231 -8.38 -15.28 19.31
N GLN A 232 -9.23 -15.58 20.29
CA GLN A 232 -10.60 -16.03 20.06
C GLN A 232 -11.43 -14.97 19.35
N VAL A 233 -12.32 -15.39 18.44
CA VAL A 233 -13.27 -14.49 17.77
C VAL A 233 -14.11 -13.76 18.82
N GLY A 234 -14.25 -12.44 18.68
CA GLY A 234 -14.92 -11.57 19.65
C GLY A 234 -14.00 -10.90 20.66
N ARG A 235 -12.78 -11.45 20.89
CA ARG A 235 -11.73 -10.77 21.66
C ARG A 235 -10.91 -9.83 20.76
N LYS A 236 -10.21 -8.89 21.37
CA LYS A 236 -9.25 -8.01 20.71
C LYS A 236 -7.85 -8.21 21.28
N ILE A 237 -6.86 -7.68 20.58
CA ILE A 237 -5.45 -7.74 20.97
C ILE A 237 -5.01 -6.32 21.27
N ARG A 238 -4.42 -6.12 22.45
CA ARG A 238 -3.68 -4.90 22.78
C ARG A 238 -2.21 -5.23 22.64
N MET A 239 -1.50 -4.42 21.88
CA MET A 239 -0.08 -4.55 21.64
C MET A 239 0.61 -3.23 21.98
N ASN A 240 1.86 -3.29 22.40
CA ASN A 240 2.74 -2.15 22.49
C ASN A 240 4.00 -2.45 21.67
N ILE A 241 4.33 -1.57 20.74
CA ILE A 241 5.64 -1.59 20.09
C ILE A 241 6.62 -0.98 21.08
N ASN A 242 7.36 -1.82 21.81
CA ASN A 242 8.31 -1.35 22.80
C ASN A 242 9.45 -0.59 22.12
N LYS A 243 9.94 -1.15 21.02
CA LYS A 243 10.94 -0.52 20.14
C LYS A 243 10.79 -1.02 18.71
N SER A 244 11.10 -0.16 17.76
CA SER A 244 11.29 -0.46 16.34
C SER A 244 12.42 0.43 15.84
N ARG A 245 13.56 -0.17 15.49
CA ARG A 245 14.75 0.54 15.03
C ARG A 245 15.13 0.02 13.66
N PHE A 246 15.18 0.90 12.67
CA PHE A 246 15.58 0.62 11.30
C PHE A 246 16.58 1.69 10.87
N TYR A 247 17.82 1.26 10.64
CA TYR A 247 18.90 2.13 10.22
C TYR A 247 18.98 2.18 8.68
N GLU A 248 19.46 3.30 8.17
CA GLU A 248 19.66 3.62 6.73
C GLU A 248 18.39 4.04 5.95
N TYR A 249 18.61 4.95 4.98
CA TYR A 249 17.71 5.39 3.91
C TYR A 249 16.48 6.26 4.17
N ASN A 250 16.10 6.61 5.41
CA ASN A 250 14.92 7.47 5.58
C ASN A 250 15.30 8.94 5.81
N LYS A 251 15.00 9.79 4.81
CA LYS A 251 14.53 11.14 5.11
C LYS A 251 13.22 10.96 5.88
N ASP A 252 13.05 11.64 7.01
CA ASP A 252 12.04 11.38 8.06
C ASP A 252 10.54 11.40 7.65
N TYR A 253 10.22 11.39 6.36
CA TYR A 253 8.88 11.67 5.82
C TYR A 253 8.05 10.41 5.52
N PHE A 254 8.65 9.26 5.19
CA PHE A 254 7.94 8.00 4.94
C PHE A 254 8.85 6.77 5.06
N CYS A 255 8.26 5.57 5.14
CA CYS A 255 8.96 4.29 5.25
C CYS A 255 8.88 3.43 3.97
N TYR A 256 10.04 3.03 3.48
CA TYR A 256 10.20 2.04 2.40
C TYR A 256 9.72 0.65 2.82
N SER A 257 9.06 -0.07 1.91
CA SER A 257 8.46 -1.39 2.18
C SER A 257 9.47 -2.52 2.41
N PHE A 258 10.75 -2.32 2.04
CA PHE A 258 11.82 -3.31 2.23
C PHE A 258 12.62 -3.12 3.53
N ASN A 259 12.50 -1.96 4.20
CA ASN A 259 13.23 -1.64 5.44
C ASN A 259 12.28 -0.98 6.46
N THR A 260 11.29 -1.74 6.92
CA THR A 260 10.21 -1.25 7.80
C THR A 260 9.69 -2.36 8.70
N PHE A 261 9.13 -1.96 9.84
CA PHE A 261 8.17 -2.76 10.58
C PHE A 261 6.77 -2.28 10.22
N GLU A 262 5.92 -3.15 9.70
CA GLU A 262 4.54 -2.85 9.31
C GLU A 262 3.57 -3.63 10.22
N VAL A 263 2.56 -2.93 10.74
CA VAL A 263 1.54 -3.49 11.63
C VAL A 263 0.17 -3.33 11.00
N LYS A 264 -0.47 -4.45 10.67
CA LYS A 264 -1.85 -4.50 10.18
C LYS A 264 -2.77 -4.92 11.32
N TYR A 265 -3.47 -3.96 11.91
CA TYR A 265 -4.37 -4.17 13.06
C TYR A 265 -5.86 -3.92 12.73
N PHE A 266 -6.16 -3.39 11.54
CA PHE A 266 -7.51 -3.29 11.00
C PHE A 266 -8.13 -4.66 10.75
N ALA A 267 -9.45 -4.78 10.79
CA ALA A 267 -10.15 -6.03 10.51
C ALA A 267 -9.87 -6.50 9.07
N ASP A 268 -9.92 -5.57 8.11
CA ASP A 268 -9.46 -5.77 6.74
C ASP A 268 -7.93 -5.64 6.67
N LYS A 269 -7.26 -6.71 6.21
CA LYS A 269 -5.80 -6.78 6.08
C LYS A 269 -5.30 -6.49 4.64
N THR A 270 -6.20 -6.12 3.73
CA THR A 270 -5.88 -5.90 2.31
C THR A 270 -5.12 -4.60 2.04
N VAL A 271 -5.41 -3.55 2.80
CA VAL A 271 -4.71 -2.26 2.74
C VAL A 271 -3.39 -2.30 3.50
N THR A 272 -2.48 -1.39 3.20
CA THR A 272 -1.17 -1.28 3.85
C THR A 272 -1.33 -1.00 5.36
N GLY A 273 -0.49 -1.62 6.18
CA GLY A 273 -0.44 -1.37 7.62
C GLY A 273 0.25 -0.05 7.99
N ALA A 274 0.22 0.26 9.28
CA ALA A 274 1.03 1.34 9.84
C ALA A 274 2.52 0.95 9.75
N ARG A 275 3.36 1.82 9.17
CA ARG A 275 4.79 1.56 8.96
C ARG A 275 5.65 2.37 9.92
N PHE A 276 6.69 1.70 10.42
CA PHE A 276 7.68 2.22 11.34
C PHE A 276 9.07 2.02 10.79
N CYS A 277 9.86 3.08 10.85
CA CYS A 277 11.24 3.11 10.39
C CYS A 277 11.96 4.28 11.08
N GLY A 278 13.30 4.25 11.12
CA GLY A 278 14.06 5.12 11.99
C GLY A 278 14.08 4.58 13.41
N SER A 279 13.57 5.32 14.39
CA SER A 279 13.52 4.89 15.80
C SER A 279 12.20 5.26 16.43
N ASP A 280 11.39 4.25 16.73
CA ASP A 280 10.04 4.37 17.29
C ASP A 280 9.94 3.57 18.60
N TYR A 281 9.33 4.14 19.64
CA TYR A 281 9.27 3.54 20.98
C TYR A 281 7.91 3.74 21.63
N ASN A 282 7.48 2.75 22.42
CA ASN A 282 6.28 2.79 23.26
C ASN A 282 5.01 3.21 22.52
N ILE A 283 4.76 2.60 21.36
CA ILE A 283 3.59 2.89 20.54
C ILE A 283 2.48 1.88 20.86
N PRO A 284 1.38 2.31 21.51
CA PRO A 284 0.25 1.43 21.78
C PRO A 284 -0.55 1.17 20.49
N VAL A 285 -0.97 -0.08 20.32
CA VAL A 285 -1.82 -0.53 19.21
C VAL A 285 -2.97 -1.36 19.78
N ALA A 286 -4.19 -1.05 19.36
CA ALA A 286 -5.38 -1.84 19.66
C ALA A 286 -5.96 -2.37 18.35
N SER A 287 -6.15 -3.68 18.25
CA SER A 287 -6.73 -4.27 17.04
C SER A 287 -8.23 -3.99 16.92
N GLU A 288 -8.70 -3.90 15.68
CA GLU A 288 -10.14 -3.82 15.39
C GLU A 288 -10.83 -5.17 15.63
N ASN A 289 -10.10 -6.29 15.50
CA ASN A 289 -10.62 -7.65 15.68
C ASN A 289 -9.61 -8.58 16.38
N HIS A 290 -9.88 -9.88 16.36
CA HIS A 290 -9.09 -10.93 17.01
C HIS A 290 -7.74 -11.25 16.33
N HIS A 291 -7.27 -10.42 15.38
CA HIS A 291 -6.11 -10.74 14.54
C HIS A 291 -5.26 -9.50 14.20
N ILE A 292 -3.97 -9.54 14.53
CA ILE A 292 -2.93 -8.61 14.05
C ILE A 292 -1.96 -9.37 13.14
N VAL A 293 -1.50 -8.73 12.06
CA VAL A 293 -0.38 -9.23 11.24
C VAL A 293 0.78 -8.25 11.40
N LEU A 294 1.95 -8.79 11.77
CA LEU A 294 3.20 -8.07 11.89
C LEU A 294 4.11 -8.47 10.72
N ILE A 295 4.68 -7.49 10.04
CA ILE A 295 5.61 -7.70 8.93
C ILE A 295 6.89 -6.94 9.26
N PHE A 296 7.97 -7.66 9.49
CA PHE A 296 9.30 -7.09 9.70
C PHE A 296 10.13 -7.36 8.45
N SER A 297 10.50 -6.31 7.71
CA SER A 297 11.40 -6.43 6.56
C SER A 297 12.61 -5.56 6.79
N SER A 298 13.80 -6.16 6.84
CA SER A 298 15.05 -5.43 7.05
C SER A 298 16.14 -5.92 6.10
N ILE A 299 16.95 -4.97 5.62
CA ILE A 299 18.19 -5.22 4.88
C ILE A 299 19.45 -5.02 5.76
N SER A 300 19.29 -4.53 6.99
CA SER A 300 20.39 -4.19 7.89
C SER A 300 20.49 -5.16 9.06
N ARG A 301 21.73 -5.47 9.45
CA ARG A 301 22.05 -6.28 10.64
C ARG A 301 21.76 -5.57 11.97
N TYR A 302 21.55 -4.25 11.93
CA TYR A 302 21.31 -3.44 13.12
C TYR A 302 19.82 -3.18 13.38
N SER A 303 18.95 -3.47 12.42
CA SER A 303 17.51 -3.28 12.60
C SER A 303 16.95 -4.33 13.56
N ASP A 304 16.07 -3.88 14.45
CA ASP A 304 15.36 -4.75 15.38
C ASP A 304 13.99 -4.16 15.78
N ALA A 305 13.10 -5.03 16.21
CA ALA A 305 11.82 -4.62 16.77
C ALA A 305 11.44 -5.53 17.95
N GLN A 306 10.73 -4.98 18.92
CA GLN A 306 10.18 -5.73 20.05
C GLN A 306 8.76 -5.26 20.32
N VAL A 307 7.87 -6.23 20.48
CA VAL A 307 6.47 -5.99 20.83
C VAL A 307 6.08 -6.79 22.06
N THR A 308 5.22 -6.21 22.89
CA THR A 308 4.47 -6.91 23.93
C THR A 308 2.99 -6.91 23.58
N PHE A 309 2.27 -7.98 23.87
CA PHE A 309 0.86 -8.10 23.51
C PHE A 309 0.10 -9.03 24.46
N SER A 310 -1.21 -8.80 24.57
CA SER A 310 -2.17 -9.65 25.26
C SER A 310 -3.57 -9.48 24.66
N SER A 311 -4.45 -10.43 24.94
CA SER A 311 -5.86 -10.39 24.53
C SER A 311 -6.73 -9.79 25.63
N TYR A 312 -7.71 -9.00 25.24
CA TYR A 312 -8.73 -8.44 26.13
C TYR A 312 -10.12 -8.68 25.55
#